data_AF-A0AAV5R124-F1
#
_entry.id   AF-A0AAV5R124-F1
#
_cell.length_a   1.000
_cell.length_b   1.000
_cell.length_c   1.000
_cell.angle_alpha   90.00
_cell.angle_beta   90.00
_cell.angle_gamma   90.00
#
_symmetry.space_group_name_H-M   'P 1'
#
loop_
_entity.id
_entity.type
_entity.pdbx_description
1 polymer ?
#
loop_
_entity_poly.entity_id
_entity_poly.type
_entity_poly.pdbx_seq_one_letter_code
_entity_poly.pdbx_strand_id
1 'polypeptide(L)'
;MPVELLMRPVMRPLILAKSILLSPHRRSSRYIPHYIDLDESKCSEYAYRKRFGTGSKIWDVYDTKAENSSPMGPTSQKDSIFWFSRSRAVKGAYKMYSNQIRSTGPNNEDEPVATCRAGLRANVLLIRSPNAPAAELGWHTINHKVDALDSYRMFQLSDGNIFQWTTEGKFLERVKNVGEKESEVRERVGRVVPAGNFGFNLIVDETKIPREIALCSALCSWVDQWNTNLALGGIYYARDAFHVRWKRD
;
A
#
# COMPACT_ATOMS: atom_id res chain seq x y z
N MET A 1 -10.07 -4.17 -14.84
CA MET A 1 -11.07 -3.17 -14.46
C MET A 1 -12.45 -3.27 -15.12
N PRO A 2 -12.72 -3.95 -16.26
CA PRO A 2 -14.10 -4.14 -16.72
C PRO A 2 -14.89 -5.03 -15.75
N VAL A 3 -14.31 -6.18 -15.38
CA VAL A 3 -14.91 -7.16 -14.45
C VAL A 3 -15.14 -6.56 -13.07
N GLU A 4 -14.17 -5.80 -12.54
CA GLU A 4 -14.30 -5.19 -11.21
C GLU A 4 -15.40 -4.14 -11.16
N LEU A 5 -15.71 -3.46 -12.27
CA LEU A 5 -16.82 -2.51 -12.39
C LEU A 5 -18.17 -3.25 -12.51
N LEU A 6 -18.22 -4.29 -13.32
CA LEU A 6 -19.38 -5.18 -13.51
C LEU A 6 -19.78 -5.92 -12.23
N MET A 7 -18.79 -6.34 -11.44
CA MET A 7 -19.02 -7.09 -10.19
C MET A 7 -19.34 -6.19 -9.00
N ARG A 8 -19.12 -4.86 -9.08
CA ARG A 8 -19.40 -3.94 -7.97
C ARG A 8 -20.81 -4.05 -7.37
N PRO A 9 -21.90 -4.05 -8.17
CA PRO A 9 -23.25 -4.06 -7.61
C PRO A 9 -23.55 -5.33 -6.79
N VAL A 10 -22.93 -6.45 -7.14
CA VAL A 10 -23.11 -7.73 -6.42
C VAL A 10 -22.13 -7.86 -5.25
N MET A 11 -20.87 -7.48 -5.46
CA MET A 11 -19.84 -7.68 -4.45
C MET A 11 -19.94 -6.71 -3.28
N ARG A 12 -20.41 -5.47 -3.49
CA ARG A 12 -20.61 -4.49 -2.41
C ARG A 12 -21.56 -4.99 -1.30
N PRO A 13 -22.80 -5.45 -1.60
CA PRO A 13 -23.69 -5.96 -0.56
C PRO A 13 -23.16 -7.25 0.07
N LEU A 14 -22.52 -8.14 -0.69
CA LEU A 14 -21.90 -9.35 -0.15
C LEU A 14 -20.80 -9.04 0.86
N ILE A 15 -19.96 -8.05 0.55
CA ILE A 15 -18.87 -7.60 1.43
C ILE A 15 -19.42 -6.98 2.72
N LEU A 16 -20.49 -6.18 2.63
CA LEU A 16 -21.16 -5.60 3.79
C LEU A 16 -21.86 -6.66 4.64
N ALA A 17 -22.51 -7.65 4.03
CA ALA A 17 -23.12 -8.77 4.74
C ALA A 17 -22.05 -9.61 5.45
N LYS A 18 -20.93 -9.91 4.78
CA LYS A 18 -19.81 -10.63 5.37
C LYS A 18 -19.20 -9.88 6.56
N SER A 19 -19.03 -8.56 6.48
CA SER A 19 -18.47 -7.79 7.60
C SER A 19 -19.40 -7.79 8.82
N ILE A 20 -20.72 -7.68 8.60
CA ILE A 20 -21.72 -7.79 9.67
C ILE A 20 -21.68 -9.18 10.31
N LEU A 21 -21.68 -10.25 9.51
CA LEU A 21 -21.65 -11.63 9.97
C LEU A 21 -20.38 -11.98 10.74
N LEU A 22 -19.22 -11.41 10.36
CA LEU A 22 -17.95 -11.66 11.03
C LEU A 22 -17.77 -10.79 12.28
N SER A 23 -18.46 -9.65 12.40
CA SER A 23 -18.28 -8.72 13.53
C SER A 23 -18.47 -9.35 14.93
N PRO A 24 -19.42 -10.29 15.18
CA PRO A 24 -19.56 -10.93 16.49
C PRO A 24 -18.38 -11.88 16.78
N HIS A 25 -17.92 -12.62 15.77
CA HIS A 25 -16.75 -13.49 15.89
C HIS A 25 -15.48 -12.68 16.17
N ARG A 26 -15.33 -11.49 15.55
CA ARG A 26 -14.20 -10.59 15.84
C ARG A 26 -14.17 -10.16 17.30
N ARG A 27 -15.33 -9.79 17.84
CA ARG A 27 -15.49 -9.34 19.23
C ARG A 27 -15.30 -10.46 20.27
N SER A 28 -15.58 -11.71 19.91
CA SER A 28 -15.48 -12.84 20.83
C SER A 28 -14.18 -13.65 20.70
N SER A 29 -13.37 -13.41 19.67
CA SER A 29 -12.13 -14.15 19.48
C SER A 29 -11.11 -13.80 20.56
N ARG A 30 -10.59 -14.82 21.24
CA ARG A 30 -9.45 -14.71 22.19
C ARG A 30 -8.09 -14.76 21.49
N TYR A 31 -8.05 -14.44 20.21
CA TYR A 31 -6.82 -14.50 19.43
C TYR A 31 -5.99 -13.25 19.73
N ILE A 32 -4.88 -13.43 20.42
CA ILE A 32 -3.97 -12.36 20.84
C ILE A 32 -2.58 -12.74 20.31
N PRO A 33 -2.18 -12.27 19.12
CA PRO A 33 -0.85 -12.52 18.60
C PRO A 33 0.19 -11.72 19.40
N HIS A 34 1.41 -12.22 19.43
CA HIS A 34 2.52 -11.52 20.09
C HIS A 34 3.07 -10.42 19.17
N TYR A 35 2.99 -9.16 19.60
CA TYR A 35 3.48 -8.02 18.82
C TYR A 35 4.90 -7.63 19.22
N ILE A 36 5.75 -7.41 18.22
CA ILE A 36 7.03 -6.71 18.38
C ILE A 36 6.86 -5.34 17.74
N ASP A 37 7.03 -4.29 18.55
CA ASP A 37 6.81 -2.92 18.11
C ASP A 37 7.90 -2.41 17.16
N LEU A 38 7.52 -1.38 16.40
CA LEU A 38 8.41 -0.73 15.44
C LEU A 38 9.41 0.16 16.19
N ASP A 39 10.71 -0.08 15.96
CA ASP A 39 11.76 0.82 16.41
C ASP A 39 11.90 1.99 15.43
N GLU A 40 11.15 3.07 15.70
CA GLU A 40 11.10 4.25 14.82
C GLU A 40 12.46 4.93 14.65
N SER A 41 13.39 4.73 15.58
CA SER A 41 14.74 5.33 15.52
C SER A 41 15.55 4.84 14.32
N LYS A 42 15.33 3.59 13.88
CA LYS A 42 16.02 2.93 12.78
C LYS A 42 15.29 3.03 11.44
N CYS A 43 14.09 3.61 11.44
CA CYS A 43 13.25 3.66 10.26
C CYS A 43 13.56 4.86 9.37
N SER A 44 13.39 4.71 8.07
CA SER A 44 13.30 5.82 7.12
C SER A 44 11.85 6.31 7.01
N GLU A 45 11.64 7.59 6.72
CA GLU A 45 10.30 8.16 6.55
C GLU A 45 10.13 8.83 5.19
N TYR A 46 9.11 8.39 4.46
CA TYR A 46 8.78 8.80 3.10
C TYR A 46 7.42 9.49 3.03
N ALA A 47 7.37 10.71 2.51
CA ALA A 47 6.13 11.45 2.29
C ALA A 47 5.58 11.20 0.88
N TYR A 48 4.39 10.59 0.80
CA TYR A 48 3.59 10.50 -0.43
C TYR A 48 2.71 11.73 -0.57
N ARG A 49 2.86 12.47 -1.66
CA ARG A 49 2.04 13.65 -1.96
C ARG A 49 1.49 13.60 -3.37
N LYS A 50 0.23 14.01 -3.53
CA LYS A 50 -0.38 14.17 -4.85
C LYS A 50 0.28 15.34 -5.57
N ARG A 51 0.68 15.15 -6.82
CA ARG A 51 1.18 16.26 -7.64
C ARG A 51 0.05 17.25 -7.92
N PHE A 52 0.30 18.53 -7.66
CA PHE A 52 -0.66 19.61 -7.88
C PHE A 52 -1.24 19.57 -9.30
N GLY A 53 -2.56 19.78 -9.43
CA GLY A 53 -3.28 19.74 -10.71
C GLY A 53 -3.52 18.35 -11.31
N THR A 54 -2.89 17.28 -10.79
CA THR A 54 -3.04 15.92 -11.36
C THR A 54 -4.02 15.02 -10.61
N GLY A 55 -4.46 15.44 -9.42
CA GLY A 55 -5.33 14.64 -8.55
C GLY A 55 -4.62 13.38 -8.06
N SER A 56 -5.28 12.21 -8.17
CA SER A 56 -4.69 10.90 -7.82
C SER A 56 -3.98 10.20 -8.98
N LYS A 57 -3.62 10.94 -10.04
CA LYS A 57 -2.91 10.38 -11.20
C LYS A 57 -1.41 10.26 -10.95
N ILE A 58 -0.82 11.22 -10.25
CA ILE A 58 0.62 11.23 -9.99
C ILE A 58 0.85 11.43 -8.50
N TRP A 59 1.68 10.55 -7.94
CA TRP A 59 2.16 10.64 -6.57
C TRP A 59 3.65 10.85 -6.57
N ASP A 60 4.10 11.90 -5.91
CA ASP A 60 5.51 12.16 -5.69
C ASP A 60 5.88 11.64 -4.30
N VAL A 61 7.04 10.98 -4.21
CA VAL A 61 7.59 10.44 -2.96
C VAL A 61 8.85 11.19 -2.61
N TYR A 62 8.86 11.71 -1.39
CA TYR A 62 9.95 12.50 -0.85
C TYR A 62 10.54 11.83 0.38
N ASP A 63 11.85 11.99 0.55
CA ASP A 63 12.48 11.75 1.85
C ASP A 63 12.10 12.88 2.80
N THR A 64 11.75 12.55 4.03
CA THR A 64 11.49 13.54 5.09
C THR A 64 12.67 13.72 6.04
N LYS A 65 13.71 12.88 5.92
CA LYS A 65 14.96 12.99 6.67
C LYS A 65 16.08 13.64 5.89
N ALA A 66 15.84 14.04 4.64
CA ALA A 66 16.84 14.74 3.81
C ALA A 66 17.07 16.18 4.29
N GLU A 67 18.24 16.74 3.97
CA GLU A 67 18.56 18.14 4.29
C GLU A 67 17.51 19.08 3.68
N ASN A 68 16.97 20.00 4.48
CA ASN A 68 15.91 20.95 4.13
C ASN A 68 14.51 20.36 3.83
N SER A 69 14.23 19.10 4.19
CA SER A 69 12.88 18.54 4.05
C SER A 69 11.99 18.77 5.28
N SER A 70 10.73 19.15 5.05
CA SER A 70 9.71 19.23 6.10
C SER A 70 9.01 17.87 6.31
N PRO A 71 8.20 17.68 7.37
CA PRO A 71 7.37 16.49 7.55
C PRO A 71 6.37 16.25 6.39
N MET A 72 6.17 17.24 5.53
CA MET A 72 5.36 17.13 4.32
C MET A 72 6.15 16.83 3.05
N GLY A 73 7.47 16.70 3.15
CA GLY A 73 8.41 16.71 2.03
C GLY A 73 8.85 18.14 1.66
N PRO A 74 9.84 18.27 0.77
CA PRO A 74 10.24 19.54 0.18
C PRO A 74 9.12 20.12 -0.71
N THR A 75 9.12 21.44 -0.86
CA THR A 75 8.12 22.17 -1.66
C THR A 75 8.34 22.01 -3.17
N SER A 76 9.56 21.63 -3.57
CA SER A 76 9.96 21.49 -4.97
C SER A 76 9.78 20.05 -5.47
N GLN A 77 9.18 19.91 -6.64
CA GLN A 77 8.97 18.61 -7.31
C GLN A 77 10.29 17.92 -7.70
N LYS A 78 11.36 18.70 -7.93
CA LYS A 78 12.66 18.17 -8.38
C LYS A 78 13.32 17.29 -7.33
N ASP A 79 12.93 17.45 -6.07
CA ASP A 79 13.53 16.78 -4.92
C ASP A 79 12.81 15.45 -4.61
N SER A 80 11.87 15.04 -5.46
CA SER A 80 11.26 13.71 -5.37
C SER A 80 12.29 12.62 -5.65
N ILE A 81 12.35 11.61 -4.78
CA ILE A 81 13.19 10.42 -5.00
C ILE A 81 12.53 9.53 -6.05
N PHE A 82 11.21 9.36 -5.91
CA PHE A 82 10.39 8.56 -6.80
C PHE A 82 9.11 9.30 -7.17
N TRP A 83 8.53 8.94 -8.32
CA TRP A 83 7.17 9.31 -8.64
C TRP A 83 6.41 8.11 -9.22
N PHE A 84 5.15 8.01 -8.86
CA PHE A 84 4.21 7.03 -9.38
C PHE A 84 3.31 7.70 -10.40
N SER A 85 3.31 7.19 -11.62
CA SER A 85 2.40 7.62 -12.69
C SER A 85 1.32 6.59 -12.91
N ARG A 86 0.05 6.99 -12.81
CA ARG A 86 -1.09 6.12 -13.05
C ARG A 86 -1.24 5.79 -14.52
N SER A 87 -1.49 4.52 -14.82
CA SER A 87 -1.88 4.09 -16.16
C SER A 87 -3.21 4.74 -16.58
N ARG A 88 -3.30 5.14 -17.86
CA ARG A 88 -4.55 5.65 -18.44
C ARG A 88 -5.61 4.56 -18.57
N ALA A 89 -5.19 3.32 -18.77
CA ALA A 89 -6.08 2.18 -18.99
C ALA A 89 -6.75 1.67 -17.70
N VAL A 90 -6.11 1.85 -16.53
CA VAL A 90 -6.54 1.23 -15.28
C VAL A 90 -6.34 2.18 -14.09
N LYS A 91 -7.43 2.56 -13.40
CA LYS A 91 -7.44 3.52 -12.27
C LYS A 91 -6.64 3.08 -11.03
N GLY A 92 -6.22 1.82 -10.96
CA GLY A 92 -5.45 1.24 -9.85
C GLY A 92 -4.05 0.79 -10.24
N ALA A 93 -3.63 0.97 -11.49
CA ALA A 93 -2.29 0.58 -11.94
C ALA A 93 -1.38 1.80 -11.99
N TYR A 94 -0.19 1.68 -11.40
CA TYR A 94 0.82 2.72 -11.36
C TYR A 94 2.17 2.17 -11.81
N LYS A 95 2.96 3.02 -12.47
CA LYS A 95 4.37 2.80 -12.75
C LYS A 95 5.18 3.70 -11.84
N MET A 96 6.14 3.12 -11.14
CA MET A 96 7.08 3.82 -10.28
C MET A 96 8.34 4.12 -11.06
N TYR A 97 8.81 5.36 -10.98
CA TYR A 97 10.03 5.84 -11.59
C TYR A 97 10.93 6.45 -10.53
N SER A 98 12.25 6.41 -10.75
CA SER A 98 13.23 7.01 -9.85
C SER A 98 13.92 8.19 -10.50
N ASN A 99 14.18 9.21 -9.70
CA ASN A 99 14.90 10.40 -10.14
C ASN A 99 16.38 10.10 -10.44
N GLN A 100 16.94 9.06 -9.83
CA GLN A 100 18.34 8.64 -10.01
C GLN A 100 18.63 8.06 -11.40
N ILE A 101 17.62 7.56 -12.09
CA ILE A 101 17.76 6.90 -13.41
C ILE A 101 16.94 7.60 -14.50
N ARG A 102 16.77 8.92 -14.39
CA ARG A 102 16.08 9.68 -15.43
C ARG A 102 16.82 9.59 -16.75
N SER A 103 16.04 9.47 -17.83
CA SER A 103 16.56 9.45 -19.20
C SER A 103 17.62 8.37 -19.49
N THR A 104 17.62 7.26 -18.75
CA THR A 104 18.56 6.15 -19.00
C THR A 104 18.07 5.15 -20.05
N GLY A 105 16.82 5.25 -20.48
CA GLY A 105 16.24 4.32 -21.46
C GLY A 105 16.61 4.64 -22.91
N PRO A 106 16.28 3.74 -23.84
CA PRO A 106 16.42 4.00 -25.27
C PRO A 106 15.62 5.27 -25.64
N ASN A 107 16.24 6.18 -26.39
CA ASN A 107 15.71 7.51 -26.74
C ASN A 107 15.60 8.52 -25.57
N ASN A 108 16.40 8.36 -24.51
CA ASN A 108 16.37 9.22 -23.31
C ASN A 108 15.03 9.17 -22.56
N GLU A 109 14.31 8.05 -22.67
CA GLU A 109 13.06 7.81 -21.95
C GLU A 109 13.31 7.42 -20.49
N ASP A 110 12.34 7.74 -19.62
CA ASP A 110 12.36 7.30 -18.23
C ASP A 110 11.90 5.84 -18.12
N GLU A 111 12.76 4.99 -17.55
CA GLU A 111 12.44 3.58 -17.33
C GLU A 111 11.76 3.37 -15.96
N PRO A 112 10.71 2.53 -15.89
CA PRO A 112 10.06 2.22 -14.62
C PRO A 112 10.92 1.27 -13.77
N VAL A 113 11.04 1.60 -12.49
CA VAL A 113 11.73 0.81 -11.45
C VAL A 113 10.83 -0.30 -10.93
N ALA A 114 9.54 -0.02 -10.84
CA ALA A 114 8.52 -0.98 -10.46
C ALA A 114 7.18 -0.65 -11.12
N THR A 115 6.27 -1.62 -11.18
CA THR A 115 4.87 -1.37 -11.49
C THR A 115 4.00 -2.01 -10.43
N CYS A 116 2.94 -1.33 -10.02
CA CYS A 116 2.03 -1.86 -9.02
C CYS A 116 0.58 -1.74 -9.50
N ARG A 117 -0.25 -2.66 -9.07
CA ARG A 117 -1.68 -2.66 -9.35
C ARG A 117 -2.44 -2.92 -8.07
N ALA A 118 -3.30 -2.01 -7.71
CA ALA A 118 -4.26 -2.13 -6.63
C ALA A 118 -5.59 -2.70 -7.16
N GLY A 119 -6.32 -3.44 -6.32
CA GLY A 119 -7.61 -4.02 -6.70
C GLY A 119 -7.88 -5.39 -6.06
N LEU A 120 -8.82 -6.13 -6.64
CA LEU A 120 -9.17 -7.48 -6.18
C LEU A 120 -7.98 -8.43 -6.30
N ARG A 121 -7.25 -8.32 -7.42
CA ARG A 121 -5.93 -8.94 -7.61
C ARG A 121 -4.90 -7.83 -7.62
N ALA A 122 -4.23 -7.67 -6.49
CA ALA A 122 -3.16 -6.70 -6.36
C ALA A 122 -1.81 -7.38 -6.57
N ASN A 123 -0.88 -6.67 -7.20
CA ASN A 123 0.46 -7.17 -7.45
C ASN A 123 1.46 -6.03 -7.65
N VAL A 124 2.72 -6.33 -7.36
CA VAL A 124 3.88 -5.46 -7.56
C VAL A 124 4.85 -6.22 -8.44
N LEU A 125 5.25 -5.64 -9.57
CA LEU A 125 6.37 -6.10 -10.39
C LEU A 125 7.55 -5.21 -10.08
N LEU A 126 8.57 -5.76 -9.41
CA LEU A 126 9.84 -5.08 -9.21
C LEU A 126 10.73 -5.34 -10.44
N ILE A 127 11.09 -4.28 -11.16
CA ILE A 127 11.89 -4.38 -12.39
C ILE A 127 13.37 -4.15 -12.08
N ARG A 128 13.64 -3.14 -11.25
CA ARG A 128 14.99 -2.74 -10.86
C ARG A 128 14.95 -2.27 -9.42
N SER A 129 15.92 -2.68 -8.62
CA SER A 129 16.23 -2.01 -7.36
C SER A 129 17.71 -2.22 -7.08
N PRO A 130 18.49 -1.16 -6.83
CA PRO A 130 19.93 -1.28 -6.56
C PRO A 130 20.21 -1.97 -5.23
N ASN A 131 19.29 -1.85 -4.26
CA ASN A 131 19.50 -2.31 -2.88
C ASN A 131 18.74 -3.61 -2.57
N ALA A 132 17.83 -4.05 -3.45
CA ALA A 132 17.11 -5.30 -3.26
C ALA A 132 17.94 -6.51 -3.74
N PRO A 133 17.85 -7.67 -3.08
CA PRO A 133 18.39 -8.91 -3.60
C PRO A 133 17.83 -9.23 -4.99
N ALA A 134 18.65 -9.78 -5.88
CA ALA A 134 18.22 -10.14 -7.25
C ALA A 134 17.02 -11.11 -7.28
N ALA A 135 16.88 -11.94 -6.25
CA ALA A 135 15.75 -12.86 -6.07
C ALA A 135 14.40 -12.15 -5.86
N GLU A 136 14.41 -10.88 -5.44
CA GLU A 136 13.20 -10.06 -5.27
C GLU A 136 12.73 -9.42 -6.58
N LEU A 137 13.50 -9.51 -7.66
CA LEU A 137 13.07 -8.99 -8.96
C LEU A 137 11.96 -9.91 -9.52
N GLY A 138 10.91 -9.30 -10.06
CA GLY A 138 9.76 -10.02 -10.60
C GLY A 138 8.44 -9.72 -9.88
N TRP A 139 7.49 -10.64 -10.01
CA TRP A 139 6.11 -10.45 -9.57
C TRP A 139 5.88 -10.88 -8.12
N HIS A 140 5.44 -9.93 -7.31
CA HIS A 140 4.95 -10.13 -5.96
C HIS A 140 3.42 -10.01 -5.95
N THR A 141 2.74 -11.09 -5.61
CA THR A 141 1.27 -11.10 -5.56
C THR A 141 0.79 -10.68 -4.18
N ILE A 142 -0.11 -9.70 -4.13
CA ILE A 142 -0.73 -9.21 -2.89
C ILE A 142 -2.12 -9.84 -2.78
N ASN A 143 -2.23 -10.76 -1.83
CA ASN A 143 -3.46 -11.48 -1.52
C ASN A 143 -4.28 -10.76 -0.46
N HIS A 144 -5.59 -10.94 -0.52
CA HIS A 144 -6.51 -10.46 0.51
C HIS A 144 -6.81 -11.59 1.50
N LYS A 145 -6.52 -11.37 2.78
CA LYS A 145 -6.93 -12.30 3.86
C LYS A 145 -7.71 -11.53 4.90
N VAL A 146 -8.70 -12.19 5.49
CA VAL A 146 -9.50 -11.64 6.57
C VAL A 146 -9.39 -12.62 7.73
N ASP A 147 -9.03 -12.13 8.90
CA ASP A 147 -9.06 -12.91 10.13
C ASP A 147 -10.04 -12.28 11.15
N ALA A 148 -9.98 -12.77 12.39
CA ALA A 148 -10.84 -12.31 13.48
C ALA A 148 -10.47 -10.91 14.00
N LEU A 149 -9.26 -10.43 13.75
CA LEU A 149 -8.82 -9.08 14.14
C LEU A 149 -9.06 -8.09 13.00
N ASP A 150 -8.55 -8.35 11.80
CA ASP A 150 -8.52 -7.36 10.73
C ASP A 150 -8.69 -7.95 9.32
N SER A 151 -8.70 -7.08 8.33
CA SER A 151 -8.46 -7.37 6.92
C SER A 151 -7.00 -7.06 6.59
N TYR A 152 -6.36 -7.94 5.83
CA TYR A 152 -4.94 -7.90 5.54
C TYR A 152 -4.67 -7.95 4.04
N ARG A 153 -3.69 -7.15 3.62
CA ARG A 153 -3.01 -7.31 2.33
C ARG A 153 -1.70 -8.02 2.57
N MET A 154 -1.66 -9.30 2.21
CA MET A 154 -0.52 -10.17 2.47
C MET A 154 0.28 -10.41 1.20
N PHE A 155 1.60 -10.42 1.32
CA PHE A 155 2.51 -10.81 0.27
C PHE A 155 3.69 -11.56 0.88
N GLN A 156 4.38 -12.34 0.07
CA GLN A 156 5.54 -13.11 0.49
C GLN A 156 6.73 -12.67 -0.35
N LEU A 157 7.87 -12.44 0.30
CA LEU A 157 9.14 -12.12 -0.36
C LEU A 157 9.89 -13.41 -0.69
N SER A 158 10.96 -13.30 -1.49
CA SER A 158 11.75 -14.45 -1.94
C SER A 158 12.47 -15.19 -0.81
N ASP A 159 12.71 -14.49 0.30
CA ASP A 159 13.28 -15.04 1.55
C ASP A 159 12.29 -15.93 2.34
N GLY A 160 11.07 -16.10 1.84
CA GLY A 160 10.02 -16.91 2.45
C GLY A 160 9.23 -16.18 3.54
N ASN A 161 9.61 -14.96 3.92
CA ASN A 161 8.90 -14.19 4.94
C ASN A 161 7.59 -13.64 4.41
N ILE A 162 6.56 -13.73 5.25
CA ILE A 162 5.22 -13.23 4.95
C ILE A 162 5.07 -11.85 5.58
N PHE A 163 4.62 -10.90 4.78
CA PHE A 163 4.34 -9.53 5.17
C PHE A 163 2.86 -9.24 5.01
N GLN A 164 2.30 -8.44 5.91
CA GLN A 164 0.91 -8.04 5.87
C GLN A 164 0.72 -6.56 6.21
N TRP A 165 -0.12 -5.88 5.43
CA TRP A 165 -0.64 -4.56 5.78
C TRP A 165 -1.97 -4.68 6.51
N THR A 166 -2.04 -4.10 7.71
CA THR A 166 -3.26 -4.00 8.51
C THR A 166 -4.16 -2.86 8.03
N THR A 167 -5.48 -3.04 8.12
CA THR A 167 -6.46 -2.01 7.73
C THR A 167 -6.55 -0.93 8.79
N GLU A 168 -6.79 -1.34 10.03
CA GLU A 168 -7.11 -0.43 11.13
C GLU A 168 -5.83 0.24 11.65
N GLY A 169 -4.82 -0.57 11.94
CA GLY A 169 -3.54 -0.13 12.46
C GLY A 169 -2.63 0.56 11.43
N LYS A 170 -2.83 0.30 10.13
CA LYS A 170 -1.96 0.78 9.04
C LYS A 170 -0.47 0.46 9.27
N PHE A 171 -0.20 -0.66 9.93
CA PHE A 171 1.12 -1.22 10.12
C PHE A 171 1.44 -2.24 9.04
N LEU A 172 2.71 -2.26 8.64
CA LEU A 172 3.32 -3.38 7.92
C LEU A 172 3.92 -4.31 8.95
N GLU A 173 3.46 -5.55 8.94
CA GLU A 173 3.89 -6.57 9.89
C GLU A 173 4.55 -7.71 9.13
N ARG A 174 5.74 -8.13 9.56
CA ARG A 174 6.35 -9.40 9.21
C ARG A 174 5.79 -10.46 10.16
N VAL A 175 5.16 -11.49 9.59
CA VAL A 175 4.47 -12.51 10.38
C VAL A 175 5.25 -13.81 10.33
N LYS A 176 5.49 -14.39 11.51
CA LYS A 176 6.01 -15.74 11.69
C LYS A 176 4.89 -16.63 12.21
N ASN A 177 4.84 -17.88 11.75
CA ASN A 177 3.85 -18.88 12.14
C ASN A 177 2.39 -18.44 11.86
N VAL A 178 2.14 -18.02 10.61
CA VAL A 178 0.83 -17.51 10.18
C VAL A 178 -0.28 -18.52 10.48
N GLY A 179 -1.26 -18.13 11.28
CA GLY A 179 -2.44 -18.94 11.59
C GLY A 179 -2.29 -19.84 12.82
N GLU A 180 -1.12 -19.90 13.44
CA GLU A 180 -0.95 -20.56 14.73
C GLU A 180 -1.29 -19.58 15.86
N LYS A 181 -2.42 -19.80 16.53
CA LYS A 181 -3.05 -18.80 17.40
C LYS A 181 -2.10 -18.17 18.43
N GLU A 182 -1.41 -19.02 19.19
CA GLU A 182 -0.61 -18.61 20.36
C GLU A 182 0.88 -18.40 20.02
N SER A 183 1.35 -18.97 18.90
CA SER A 183 2.75 -18.89 18.44
C SER A 183 2.94 -17.91 17.29
N GLU A 184 1.88 -17.25 16.81
CA GLU A 184 1.99 -16.21 15.78
C GLU A 184 2.66 -14.96 16.36
N VAL A 185 3.81 -14.62 15.78
CA VAL A 185 4.57 -13.42 16.11
C VAL A 185 4.43 -12.43 14.97
N ARG A 186 3.97 -11.22 15.30
CA ARG A 186 3.78 -10.11 14.38
C ARG A 186 4.79 -9.01 14.69
N GLU A 187 5.81 -8.90 13.86
CA GLU A 187 6.84 -7.89 13.99
C GLU A 187 6.50 -6.68 13.11
N ARG A 188 6.31 -5.51 13.71
CA ARG A 188 6.04 -4.27 12.97
C ARG A 188 7.33 -3.79 12.32
N VAL A 189 7.31 -3.69 10.99
CA VAL A 189 8.45 -3.24 10.17
C VAL A 189 8.16 -1.95 9.42
N GLY A 190 6.91 -1.46 9.48
CA GLY A 190 6.56 -0.14 8.98
C GLY A 190 5.18 0.33 9.45
N ARG A 191 4.90 1.61 9.26
CA ARG A 191 3.65 2.28 9.61
C ARG A 191 3.30 3.33 8.58
N VAL A 192 2.01 3.46 8.30
CA VAL A 192 1.47 4.55 7.47
C VAL A 192 0.69 5.54 8.32
N VAL A 193 1.07 6.81 8.20
CA VAL A 193 0.43 7.95 8.87
C VAL A 193 -0.31 8.78 7.81
N PRO A 194 -1.66 8.78 7.78
CA PRO A 194 -2.42 9.56 6.81
C PRO A 194 -2.17 11.07 6.96
N ALA A 195 -1.92 11.76 5.85
CA ALA A 195 -1.71 13.21 5.77
C ALA A 195 -2.93 13.88 5.11
N GLY A 196 -4.13 13.60 5.67
CA GLY A 196 -5.40 14.09 5.15
C GLY A 196 -5.66 13.71 3.68
N ASN A 197 -6.15 14.66 2.90
CA ASN A 197 -6.48 14.44 1.49
C ASN A 197 -5.26 14.53 0.55
N PHE A 198 -4.11 14.98 1.06
CA PHE A 198 -2.92 15.24 0.24
C PHE A 198 -2.04 14.01 0.05
N GLY A 199 -2.17 13.02 0.93
CA GLY A 199 -1.48 11.73 0.84
C GLY A 199 -1.23 11.11 2.21
N PHE A 200 -0.06 10.50 2.38
CA PHE A 200 0.32 9.82 3.62
C PHE A 200 1.84 9.81 3.80
N ASN A 201 2.31 9.53 5.01
CA ASN A 201 3.71 9.26 5.29
C ASN A 201 3.87 7.76 5.54
N LEU A 202 4.94 7.19 4.99
CA LEU A 202 5.35 5.81 5.20
C LEU A 202 6.63 5.81 6.03
N ILE A 203 6.57 5.25 7.22
CA ILE A 203 7.72 4.97 8.07
C ILE A 203 8.06 3.49 7.86
N VAL A 204 9.29 3.16 7.50
CA VAL A 204 9.69 1.77 7.20
C VAL A 204 11.12 1.47 7.61
N ASP A 205 11.34 0.28 8.14
CA ASP A 205 12.66 -0.28 8.39
C ASP A 205 13.20 -0.97 7.13
N GLU A 206 14.05 -0.27 6.39
CA GLU A 206 14.64 -0.75 5.13
C GLU A 206 15.59 -1.95 5.31
N THR A 207 16.03 -2.24 6.55
CA THR A 207 16.86 -3.42 6.82
C THR A 207 16.06 -4.72 6.73
N LYS A 208 14.73 -4.64 6.88
CA LYS A 208 13.82 -5.81 6.92
C LYS A 208 13.00 -5.99 5.65
N ILE A 209 12.81 -4.93 4.86
CA ILE A 209 12.06 -4.99 3.60
C ILE A 209 12.69 -4.06 2.55
N PRO A 210 12.81 -4.50 1.29
CA PRO A 210 13.23 -3.61 0.22
C PRO A 210 12.30 -2.40 0.10
N ARG A 211 12.91 -1.21 0.09
CA ARG A 211 12.22 0.08 0.03
C ARG A 211 11.18 0.15 -1.10
N GLU A 212 11.55 -0.26 -2.31
CA GLU A 212 10.66 -0.18 -3.48
C GLU A 212 9.40 -1.04 -3.32
N ILE A 213 9.51 -2.22 -2.67
CA ILE A 213 8.37 -3.10 -2.39
C ILE A 213 7.48 -2.49 -1.30
N ALA A 214 8.08 -1.95 -0.24
CA ALA A 214 7.33 -1.26 0.82
C ALA A 214 6.54 -0.07 0.25
N LEU A 215 7.19 0.74 -0.59
CA LEU A 215 6.57 1.87 -1.29
C LEU A 215 5.41 1.42 -2.21
N CYS A 216 5.62 0.41 -3.04
CA CYS A 216 4.59 -0.07 -3.97
C CYS A 216 3.39 -0.70 -3.25
N SER A 217 3.66 -1.55 -2.25
CA SER A 217 2.63 -2.25 -1.49
C SER A 217 1.82 -1.27 -0.62
N ALA A 218 2.46 -0.27 -0.03
CA ALA A 218 1.78 0.81 0.69
C ALA A 218 0.85 1.60 -0.23
N LEU A 219 1.26 1.92 -1.46
CA LEU A 219 0.39 2.61 -2.42
C LEU A 219 -0.79 1.73 -2.84
N CYS A 220 -0.59 0.42 -2.99
CA CYS A 220 -1.68 -0.53 -3.24
C CYS A 220 -2.72 -0.49 -2.11
N SER A 221 -2.28 -0.64 -0.86
CA SER A 221 -3.14 -0.56 0.33
C SER A 221 -3.79 0.82 0.49
N TRP A 222 -3.09 1.90 0.16
CA TRP A 222 -3.69 3.24 0.18
C TRP A 222 -4.85 3.34 -0.80
N VAL A 223 -4.68 2.84 -2.03
CA VAL A 223 -5.70 2.92 -3.08
C VAL A 223 -6.90 2.02 -2.79
N ASP A 224 -6.70 0.87 -2.14
CA ASP A 224 -7.74 -0.16 -2.00
C ASP A 224 -8.33 -0.35 -0.59
N GLN A 225 -7.60 0.03 0.46
CA GLN A 225 -7.91 -0.30 1.86
C GLN A 225 -8.04 0.96 2.72
N TRP A 226 -7.10 1.92 2.64
CA TRP A 226 -7.06 3.06 3.58
C TRP A 226 -7.76 4.34 3.06
N ASN A 227 -7.82 4.54 1.75
CA ASN A 227 -8.49 5.70 1.13
C ASN A 227 -9.87 5.35 0.55
N THR A 228 -10.51 4.32 1.11
CA THR A 228 -11.84 3.84 0.70
C THR A 228 -12.83 3.89 1.87
N ASN A 229 -14.13 4.06 1.58
CA ASN A 229 -15.16 4.02 2.63
C ASN A 229 -15.49 2.60 3.09
N LEU A 230 -15.21 1.60 2.23
CA LEU A 230 -15.40 0.18 2.53
C LEU A 230 -14.01 -0.42 2.63
N ALA A 231 -13.48 -0.49 3.84
CA ALA A 231 -12.12 -0.92 4.17
C ALA A 231 -11.93 -2.45 4.04
N LEU A 232 -12.44 -3.04 2.95
CA LEU A 232 -12.58 -4.48 2.75
C LEU A 232 -11.76 -5.02 1.58
N GLY A 233 -10.82 -4.21 1.07
CA GLY A 233 -9.84 -4.62 0.07
C GLY A 233 -10.44 -4.90 -1.31
N GLY A 234 -9.97 -4.17 -2.31
CA GLY A 234 -10.05 -4.61 -3.71
C GLY A 234 -11.29 -4.17 -4.49
N ILE A 235 -12.28 -3.59 -3.83
CA ILE A 235 -13.33 -2.82 -4.50
C ILE A 235 -13.09 -1.34 -4.23
N TYR A 236 -12.55 -0.66 -5.24
CA TYR A 236 -12.34 0.78 -5.16
C TYR A 236 -13.67 1.50 -4.90
N TYR A 237 -13.81 2.06 -3.70
CA TYR A 237 -14.90 2.94 -3.32
C TYR A 237 -14.29 4.16 -2.63
N ALA A 238 -13.86 5.11 -3.47
CA ALA A 238 -13.21 6.33 -3.01
C ALA A 238 -14.07 7.04 -1.96
N ARG A 239 -13.40 7.61 -0.96
CA ARG A 239 -14.01 8.48 0.03
C ARG A 239 -14.46 9.78 -0.64
N ASP A 240 -15.69 9.82 -1.13
CA ASP A 240 -16.34 11.08 -1.51
C ASP A 240 -16.91 11.74 -0.25
N ALA A 241 -16.33 12.88 0.12
CA ALA A 241 -16.74 13.66 1.29
C ALA A 241 -18.15 14.28 1.15
N PHE A 242 -18.77 14.25 -0.04
CA PHE A 242 -20.01 14.97 -0.34
C PHE A 242 -21.07 14.17 -1.09
N HIS A 243 -20.99 12.84 -1.15
CA HIS A 243 -22.10 12.05 -1.71
C HIS A 243 -23.28 11.99 -0.72
N VAL A 244 -24.09 13.05 -0.77
CA VAL A 244 -25.44 13.10 -0.20
C VAL A 244 -26.23 11.94 -0.82
N ARG A 245 -26.74 11.07 0.06
CA ARG A 245 -27.32 9.75 -0.20
C ARG A 245 -28.68 9.76 -0.93
N TRP A 246 -28.94 10.75 -1.78
CA TRP A 246 -30.28 11.00 -2.36
C TRP A 246 -30.37 11.00 -3.89
N LYS A 247 -29.26 10.82 -4.63
CA LYS A 247 -29.38 10.41 -6.04
C LYS A 247 -29.30 8.89 -6.12
N ARG A 248 -30.48 8.29 -6.35
CA ARG A 248 -30.64 6.93 -6.87
C ARG A 248 -29.87 6.84 -8.19
N ASP A 249 -28.97 5.86 -8.30
CA ASP A 249 -28.62 5.28 -9.61
C ASP A 249 -29.84 4.54 -10.16
#